data_AF-Q5WWB6-F1
#
_entry.id   AF-Q5WWB6-F1
#
_cell.length_a   1.000
_cell.length_b   1.000
_cell.length_c   1.000
_cell.angle_alpha   90.00
_cell.angle_beta   90.00
_cell.angle_gamma   90.00
#
_symmetry.space_group_name_H-M   'P 1'
#
loop_
_entity.id
_entity.type
_entity.pdbx_description
1 polymer ?
#
loop_
_entity_poly.entity_id
_entity_poly.type
_entity_poly.pdbx_seq_one_letter_code
_entity_poly.pdbx_strand_id
1 'polypeptide(L)'
;MNVGEATYKDLQLLGINSIHQLANASADQLYARLQQITGQLHDPCVWDVFAAAINEARTGEKQPWWQWTKIRKKRQLEGTFCI
;
A
#
# COMPACT_ATOMS: atom_id res chain seq x y z
N MET A 1 0.51 10.53 12.58
CA MET A 1 1.74 9.74 12.32
C MET A 1 1.29 8.57 11.48
N ASN A 2 1.26 8.73 10.15
CA ASN A 2 0.27 7.98 9.34
C ASN A 2 0.88 6.99 8.35
N VAL A 3 2.14 7.15 7.96
CA VAL A 3 2.86 6.12 7.24
C VAL A 3 4.20 6.06 7.93
N GLY A 4 4.38 5.05 8.78
CA GLY A 4 5.53 4.93 9.66
C GLY A 4 6.76 4.40 8.92
N GLU A 5 7.91 4.46 9.61
CA GLU A 5 9.17 3.85 9.16
C GLU A 5 9.02 2.37 8.74
N ALA A 6 8.04 1.66 9.31
CA ALA A 6 7.69 0.30 8.93
C ALA A 6 7.35 0.16 7.44
N THR A 7 6.46 1.02 6.92
CA THR A 7 6.10 1.01 5.50
C THR A 7 7.29 1.37 4.62
N TYR A 8 8.15 2.28 5.07
CA TYR A 8 9.35 2.61 4.32
C TYR A 8 10.29 1.40 4.22
N LYS A 9 10.45 0.64 5.30
CA LYS A 9 11.21 -0.63 5.29
C LYS A 9 10.58 -1.66 4.37
N ASP A 10 9.25 -1.80 4.36
CA ASP A 10 8.55 -2.71 3.45
C ASP A 10 8.74 -2.31 1.98
N LEU A 11 8.68 -1.01 1.67
CA LEU A 11 8.94 -0.49 0.33
C LEU A 11 10.39 -0.74 -0.10
N GLN A 12 11.35 -0.53 0.80
CA GLN A 12 12.76 -0.85 0.54
C GLN A 12 12.95 -2.35 0.31
N LEU A 13 12.28 -3.21 1.08
CA LEU A 13 12.30 -4.67 0.90
C LEU A 13 11.71 -5.08 -0.46
N LEU A 14 10.70 -4.35 -0.93
CA LEU A 14 10.10 -4.51 -2.25
C LEU A 14 10.98 -3.97 -3.40
N GLY A 15 12.10 -3.31 -3.08
CA GLY A 15 13.00 -2.68 -4.05
C GLY A 15 12.55 -1.30 -4.54
N ILE A 16 11.52 -0.71 -3.91
CA ILE A 16 11.06 0.65 -4.20
C ILE A 16 11.94 1.64 -3.45
N ASN A 17 12.86 2.29 -4.17
CA ASN A 17 13.84 3.21 -3.57
C ASN A 17 13.56 4.68 -3.88
N SER A 18 12.48 4.99 -4.59
CA SER A 18 12.15 6.36 -4.99
C SER A 18 10.65 6.58 -5.12
N ILE A 19 10.22 7.80 -4.80
CA ILE A 19 8.82 8.25 -4.92
C ILE A 19 8.31 8.05 -6.35
N HIS A 20 9.15 8.32 -7.37
CA HIS A 20 8.78 8.05 -8.77
C HIS A 20 8.49 6.58 -9.07
N GLN A 21 9.25 5.64 -8.49
CA GLN A 21 8.98 4.21 -8.66
C GLN A 21 7.68 3.83 -7.96
N LEU A 22 7.45 4.37 -6.77
CA LEU A 22 6.21 4.19 -6.03
C LEU A 22 5.00 4.74 -6.79
N ALA A 23 5.10 5.92 -7.38
CA ALA A 23 4.03 6.54 -8.17
C ALA A 23 3.61 5.67 -9.36
N ASN A 24 4.57 4.96 -9.97
CA ASN A 24 4.32 4.02 -11.07
C ASN A 24 3.90 2.62 -10.60
N ALA A 25 4.02 2.31 -9.31
CA ALA A 25 3.61 1.04 -8.74
C ALA A 25 2.10 0.98 -8.46
N SER A 26 1.59 -0.24 -8.26
CA SER A 26 0.21 -0.50 -7.85
C SER A 26 0.17 -1.06 -6.43
N ALA A 27 -0.74 -0.56 -5.59
CA ALA A 27 -0.88 -1.03 -4.19
C ALA A 27 -1.13 -2.54 -4.12
N ASP A 28 -1.96 -3.06 -5.03
CA ASP A 28 -2.26 -4.49 -5.15
C ASP A 28 -1.00 -5.33 -5.44
N GLN A 29 -0.14 -4.85 -6.34
CA GLN A 29 1.10 -5.53 -6.70
C GLN A 29 2.11 -5.50 -5.55
N LEU A 30 2.27 -4.34 -4.88
CA LEU A 30 3.18 -4.21 -3.73
C LEU A 30 2.73 -5.11 -2.58
N TYR A 31 1.43 -5.14 -2.30
CA TYR A 31 0.84 -5.98 -1.27
C TYR A 31 1.00 -7.48 -1.58
N ALA A 32 0.71 -7.92 -2.81
CA ALA A 32 0.92 -9.30 -3.23
C ALA A 32 2.41 -9.70 -3.14
N ARG A 33 3.30 -8.82 -3.61
CA ARG A 33 4.74 -9.07 -3.59
C ARG A 33 5.30 -9.11 -2.18
N LEU A 34 4.78 -8.29 -1.26
CA LEU A 34 5.18 -8.31 0.15
C LEU A 34 4.86 -9.68 0.76
N GLN A 35 3.63 -10.17 0.55
CA GLN A 35 3.21 -11.50 1.01
C GLN A 35 4.06 -12.63 0.41
N GLN A 36 4.45 -12.50 -0.86
CA GLN A 36 5.35 -13.47 -1.50
C GLN A 36 6.75 -13.45 -0.90
N ILE A 37 7.31 -12.27 -0.59
CA ILE A 37 8.65 -12.13 -0.01
C ILE A 37 8.65 -12.64 1.43
N THR A 38 7.64 -12.28 2.22
CA THR A 38 7.58 -12.69 3.64
C THR A 38 7.00 -14.09 3.84
N GLY A 39 6.39 -14.67 2.81
CA GLY A 39 5.70 -15.96 2.88
C GLY A 39 4.51 -15.98 3.83
N GLN A 40 3.94 -14.81 4.15
CA GLN A 40 2.90 -14.65 5.17
C GLN A 40 1.78 -13.76 4.63
N LEU A 41 0.55 -14.08 5.03
CA LEU A 41 -0.62 -13.23 4.83
C LEU A 41 -0.47 -12.00 5.73
N HIS A 42 -0.26 -10.84 5.10
CA HIS A 42 -0.22 -9.57 5.80
C HIS A 42 -1.63 -9.07 6.08
N ASP A 43 -1.75 -8.15 7.02
CA ASP A 43 -3.03 -7.50 7.25
C ASP A 43 -3.42 -6.59 6.06
N PRO A 44 -4.70 -6.53 5.68
CA PRO A 44 -5.18 -5.68 4.60
C PRO A 44 -4.97 -4.18 4.85
N CYS A 45 -4.67 -3.77 6.09
CA CYS A 45 -4.31 -2.38 6.40
C CYS A 45 -2.98 -1.97 5.74
N VAL A 46 -2.08 -2.92 5.45
CA VAL A 46 -0.82 -2.65 4.74
C VAL A 46 -1.10 -2.14 3.33
N TRP A 47 -2.12 -2.70 2.67
CA TRP A 47 -2.57 -2.20 1.36
C TRP A 47 -3.06 -0.75 1.42
N ASP A 48 -3.83 -0.38 2.47
CA ASP A 48 -4.33 1.00 2.65
C ASP A 48 -3.18 2.00 2.74
N VAL A 49 -2.11 1.59 3.42
CA VAL A 49 -0.91 2.40 3.59
C VAL A 49 -0.12 2.54 2.28
N PHE A 50 0.03 1.47 1.50
CA PHE A 50 0.62 1.56 0.17
C PHE A 50 -0.20 2.43 -0.78
N ALA A 51 -1.53 2.31 -0.78
CA ALA A 51 -2.40 3.12 -1.61
C ALA A 51 -2.25 4.62 -1.28
N ALA A 52 -2.18 4.97 0.00
CA ALA A 52 -1.93 6.34 0.44
C ALA A 52 -0.56 6.86 -0.02
N ALA A 53 0.50 6.05 0.15
CA ALA A 53 1.85 6.43 -0.24
C ALA A 53 2.01 6.59 -1.76
N ILE A 54 1.36 5.73 -2.56
CA ILE A 54 1.31 5.84 -4.03
C ILE A 54 0.56 7.10 -4.45
N ASN A 55 -0.57 7.41 -3.80
CA ASN A 55 -1.32 8.62 -4.10
C ASN A 55 -0.49 9.87 -3.80
N GLU A 56 0.15 9.93 -2.62
CA GLU A 56 1.09 11.00 -2.28
C GLU A 56 2.21 11.10 -3.31
N ALA A 57 2.75 9.98 -3.76
CA ALA A 57 3.80 9.96 -4.79
C ALA A 57 3.31 10.48 -6.16
N ARG A 58 2.04 10.29 -6.50
CA ARG A 58 1.43 10.73 -7.77
C ARG A 58 0.99 12.19 -7.75
N THR A 59 0.35 12.62 -6.67
CA THR A 59 -0.24 13.97 -6.57
C THR A 59 0.65 14.95 -5.82
N GLY A 60 1.63 14.46 -5.07
CA GLY A 60 2.43 15.25 -4.13
C GLY A 60 1.68 15.59 -2.83
N GLU A 61 0.43 15.12 -2.67
CA GLU A 61 -0.40 15.45 -1.52
C GLU A 61 -0.41 14.34 -0.47
N LYS A 62 0.02 14.68 0.74
CA LYS A 62 -0.04 13.79 1.90
C LYS A 62 -1.49 13.54 2.32
N GLN A 63 -2.00 12.37 1.99
CA GLN A 63 -3.30 11.92 2.44
C GLN A 63 -3.19 10.86 3.54
N PRO A 64 -4.09 10.86 4.52
CA PRO A 64 -4.06 9.85 5.55
C PRO A 64 -4.58 8.50 5.04
N TRP A 65 -3.87 7.42 5.36
CA TRP A 65 -4.18 6.04 4.94
C TRP A 65 -5.59 5.56 5.30
N TRP A 66 -6.18 6.03 6.41
CA TRP A 66 -7.54 5.62 6.80
C TRP A 66 -8.62 6.07 5.80
N GLN A 67 -8.32 7.04 4.92
CA GLN A 67 -9.22 7.37 3.80
C GLN A 67 -9.31 6.20 2.82
N TRP A 68 -8.20 5.50 2.60
CA TRP A 68 -8.11 4.33 1.72
C TRP A 68 -8.76 3.10 2.33
N THR A 69 -8.81 2.99 3.66
CA THR A 69 -9.55 1.93 4.36
C THR A 69 -11.03 1.89 3.94
N LYS A 70 -11.67 3.04 3.67
CA LYS A 70 -13.06 3.06 3.17
C LYS A 70 -13.17 2.45 1.79
N ILE A 71 -12.22 2.75 0.91
CA ILE A 71 -12.14 2.21 -0.46
C ILE A 71 -11.94 0.70 -0.40
N ARG A 72 -10.99 0.24 0.41
CA ARG A 72 -10.74 -1.19 0.60
C ARG A 72 -11.95 -1.92 1.17
N LYS A 73 -12.59 -1.40 2.22
CA LYS A 73 -13.81 -1.98 2.78
C LYS A 73 -14.92 -2.07 1.73
N LYS A 74 -15.07 -1.06 0.88
CA LYS A 74 -16.01 -1.10 -0.24
C LYS A 74 -15.67 -2.24 -1.21
N ARG A 75 -14.39 -2.38 -1.61
CA ARG A 75 -13.93 -3.48 -2.47
C ARG A 75 -14.12 -4.87 -1.83
N GLN A 76 -13.98 -4.98 -0.51
CA GLN A 76 -14.25 -6.23 0.23
C GLN A 76 -15.74 -6.59 0.21
N LEU A 77 -16.62 -5.60 0.40
CA LEU A 77 -18.08 -5.79 0.28
C LEU A 77 -18.49 -6.16 -1.15
N GLU A 78 -17.81 -5.59 -2.15
CA GLU A 78 -18.01 -5.89 -3.57
C GLU A 78 -17.33 -7.20 -4.02
N GLY A 79 -16.60 -7.90 -3.14
CA GLY A 79 -15.90 -9.15 -3.46
C GLY A 79 -14.73 -9.00 -4.46
N THR A 80 -14.28 -7.77 -4.71
CA THR A 80 -13.22 -7.47 -5.69
C THR A 80 -11.82 -7.43 -5.05
N PHE A 81 -11.74 -7.43 -3.72
CA PHE A 81 -10.48 -7.51 -2.97
C PHE A 81 -10.38 -8.87 -2.28
N CYS A 82 -9.71 -9.82 -2.95
CA CYS A 82 -9.38 -11.11 -2.37
C CYS A 82 -8.08 -10.97 -1.56
N ILE A 83 -8.18 -11.17 -0.25
CA ILE A 83 -7.05 -11.40 0.66
C ILE A 83 -6.74 -12.89 0.72
#